data_AF-A0A8E0RS85-F1
#
_entry.id   AF-A0A8E0RS85-F1
#
_cell.length_a   1.000
_cell.length_b   1.000
_cell.length_c   1.000
_cell.angle_alpha   90.00
_cell.angle_beta   90.00
_cell.angle_gamma   90.00
#
_symmetry.space_group_name_H-M   'P 1'
#
loop_
_entity.id
_entity.type
_entity.pdbx_description
1 polymer ?
#
loop_
_entity_poly.entity_id
_entity_poly.type
_entity_poly.pdbx_seq_one_letter_code
_entity_poly.pdbx_strand_id
1 'polypeptide(L)' 'MTGTQEIQNHLRPLDHHGDGKVTAEELKAFAEKSNCPLDAAKIKAFIEKHHKGNEKLDLKELATFLSA' A
#
# COMPACT_ATOMS: atom_id res chain seq x y z
N MET A 1 11.99 -2.82 15.93
CA MET A 1 11.13 -3.48 14.91
C MET A 1 9.86 -2.64 14.76
N THR A 2 9.89 -1.54 14.00
CA THR A 2 8.76 -0.55 14.00
C THR A 2 8.44 0.06 12.63
N GLY A 3 9.14 -0.31 11.55
CA GLY A 3 8.90 0.30 10.22
C GLY A 3 7.56 -0.10 9.60
N THR A 4 7.20 -1.39 9.67
CA THR A 4 5.97 -1.92 9.06
C THR A 4 4.70 -1.39 9.71
N GLN A 5 4.70 -1.14 11.02
CA GLN A 5 3.49 -0.75 11.75
C GLN A 5 3.06 0.69 11.46
N GLU A 6 4.03 1.62 11.35
CA GLU A 6 3.78 3.01 10.91
C GLU A 6 3.18 3.02 9.49
N ILE A 7 3.77 2.24 8.58
CA ILE A 7 3.31 2.13 7.21
C ILE A 7 1.89 1.56 7.14
N GLN A 8 1.58 0.50 7.90
CA GLN A 8 0.22 -0.03 8.00
C GLN A 8 -0.77 1.00 8.55
N ASN A 9 -0.36 1.87 9.47
CA ASN A 9 -1.23 2.90 10.02
C ASN A 9 -1.57 3.98 8.98
N HIS A 10 -0.63 4.29 8.08
CA HIS A 10 -0.86 5.15 6.92
C HIS A 10 -1.73 4.51 5.84
N LEU A 11 -1.69 3.18 5.72
CA LEU A 11 -2.46 2.43 4.73
C LEU A 11 -3.85 2.01 5.22
N ARG A 12 -4.05 1.95 6.55
CA ARG A 12 -5.36 1.72 7.19
C ARG A 12 -6.52 2.55 6.63
N PRO A 13 -6.38 3.87 6.40
CA PRO A 13 -7.46 4.65 5.80
C PRO A 13 -7.75 4.30 4.33
N LEU A 14 -6.91 3.51 3.66
CA LEU A 14 -7.18 2.99 2.31
C LEU A 14 -7.95 1.68 2.33
N ASP A 15 -7.80 0.89 3.40
CA ASP A 15 -8.52 -0.37 3.59
C ASP A 15 -9.93 -0.09 4.11
N HIS A 16 -10.77 0.51 3.26
CA HIS A 16 -12.16 0.82 3.57
C HIS A 16 -12.96 -0.43 3.99
N HIS A 17 -12.56 -1.60 3.48
CA HIS A 17 -13.20 -2.88 3.79
C HIS A 17 -12.71 -3.52 5.09
N GLY A 18 -11.62 -3.06 5.69
CA GLY A 18 -11.08 -3.65 6.93
C GLY A 18 -10.56 -5.08 6.77
N ASP A 19 -10.32 -5.55 5.54
CA ASP A 19 -9.83 -6.91 5.24
C ASP A 19 -8.30 -6.99 5.27
N GLY A 20 -7.63 -5.85 5.52
CA GLY A 20 -6.19 -5.71 5.43
C GLY A 20 -5.68 -5.70 3.99
N LYS A 21 -6.55 -5.42 3.01
CA LYS A 21 -6.23 -5.49 1.58
C LYS A 21 -6.87 -4.37 0.79
N VAL A 22 -6.08 -3.76 -0.07
CA VAL A 22 -6.50 -2.60 -0.89
C VAL A 22 -6.37 -2.91 -2.37
N THR A 23 -7.22 -2.29 -3.18
CA THR A 23 -7.09 -2.42 -4.63
C THR A 23 -5.92 -1.59 -5.15
N ALA A 24 -5.41 -1.96 -6.33
CA ALA A 24 -4.38 -1.17 -7.01
C ALA A 24 -4.82 0.28 -7.27
N GLU A 25 -6.11 0.52 -7.51
CA GLU A 25 -6.66 1.86 -7.72
C GLU A 25 -6.62 2.68 -6.42
N GLU A 26 -7.07 2.13 -5.29
CA GLU A 26 -7.00 2.80 -3.98
C GLU A 26 -5.54 3.12 -3.60
N LEU A 27 -4.65 2.16 -3.83
CA LEU A 27 -3.23 2.32 -3.52
C LEU A 27 -2.54 3.34 -4.43
N LYS A 28 -2.91 3.37 -5.72
CA LYS A 28 -2.40 4.36 -6.68
C LYS A 28 -2.93 5.75 -6.35
N ALA A 29 -4.22 5.89 -6.03
CA ALA A 29 -4.81 7.15 -5.57
C ALA A 29 -4.14 7.67 -4.29
N PHE A 30 -3.72 6.78 -3.39
CA PHE A 30 -2.92 7.15 -2.22
C PHE A 30 -1.53 7.67 -2.61
N ALA A 31 -0.83 6.96 -3.50
CA ALA A 31 0.49 7.36 -3.97
C ALA A 31 0.46 8.70 -4.75
N GLU A 32 -0.66 9.02 -5.39
CA GLU A 32 -0.87 10.30 -6.08
C GLU A 32 -1.31 11.43 -5.13
N LYS A 33 -1.64 11.11 -3.88
CA LYS A 33 -2.00 12.09 -2.86
C LYS A 33 -0.76 12.92 -2.50
N SER A 34 -0.83 14.24 -2.63
CA SER A 34 0.31 15.15 -2.39
C SER A 34 0.88 15.13 -0.96
N ASN A 35 0.18 14.50 -0.01
CA ASN A 35 0.59 14.33 1.38
C ASN A 35 0.85 12.86 1.73
N CYS A 36 1.18 12.03 0.74
CA CYS A 36 1.54 10.64 0.98
C CYS A 36 2.86 10.57 1.77
N PRO A 37 2.88 10.00 2.99
CA PRO A 37 4.10 9.83 3.76
C PRO A 37 4.97 8.67 3.27
N LEU A 38 4.50 7.93 2.26
CA LEU A 38 5.16 6.75 1.71
C LEU A 38 5.69 7.04 0.30
N ASP A 39 6.74 6.32 -0.07
CA ASP A 39 7.35 6.40 -1.40
C ASP A 39 6.38 5.94 -2.50
N ALA A 40 5.79 6.91 -3.21
CA ALA A 40 4.89 6.67 -4.32
C ALA A 40 5.55 5.80 -5.42
N ALA A 41 6.87 5.92 -5.61
CA ALA A 41 7.62 5.09 -6.55
C ALA A 41 7.65 3.61 -6.11
N LYS A 42 7.95 3.33 -4.84
CA LYS A 42 7.91 1.96 -4.30
C LYS A 42 6.49 1.40 -4.33
N ILE A 43 5.47 2.21 -4.03
CA ILE A 43 4.06 1.81 -4.14
C ILE A 43 3.72 1.39 -5.57
N LYS A 44 4.06 2.22 -6.58
CA LYS A 44 3.82 1.88 -7.99
C LYS A 44 4.54 0.61 -8.41
N ALA A 45 5.81 0.45 -8.03
CA ALA A 45 6.57 -0.78 -8.31
C ALA A 45 5.94 -2.02 -7.65
N PHE A 46 5.43 -1.88 -6.42
CA PHE A 46 4.72 -2.95 -5.73
C PHE A 46 3.41 -3.31 -6.43
N ILE A 47 2.64 -2.30 -6.85
CA ILE A 47 1.42 -2.49 -7.65
C ILE A 47 1.78 -3.23 -8.94
N GLU A 48 2.74 -2.77 -9.73
CA GLU A 48 3.13 -3.44 -10.99
C GLU A 48 3.57 -4.89 -10.77
N LYS A 49 4.24 -5.18 -9.65
CA LYS A 49 4.72 -6.53 -9.33
C LYS A 49 3.60 -7.48 -8.88
N HIS A 50 2.58 -6.97 -8.17
CA HIS A 50 1.49 -7.78 -7.61
C HIS A 50 0.17 -7.69 -8.40
N HIS A 51 0.03 -6.73 -9.31
CA HIS A 51 -1.14 -6.58 -10.18
C HIS A 51 -1.07 -7.57 -11.34
N LYS A 52 -1.23 -8.87 -11.03
CA LYS A 52 -1.35 -9.97 -12.02
C LYS A 52 -2.79 -10.31 -12.40
N GLY A 53 -3.73 -9.50 -11.96
CA GLY A 53 -5.17 -9.67 -12.11
C GLY A 53 -5.85 -8.72 -11.14
N ASN A 54 -7.18 -8.72 -11.10
CA ASN A 54 -7.99 -7.88 -10.20
C ASN A 54 -7.85 -8.27 -8.71
N GLU A 55 -6.68 -8.74 -8.30
CA GLU A 55 -6.33 -9.19 -6.97
C GLU A 55 -6.05 -8.00 -6.06
N LYS A 56 -6.55 -8.10 -4.83
CA LYS A 56 -6.32 -7.09 -3.79
C LYS A 56 -4.89 -7.23 -3.27
N LEU A 57 -4.24 -6.10 -3.06
CA LEU A 57 -2.88 -5.98 -2.53
C LEU A 57 -2.91 -6.06 -1.01
N ASP A 58 -2.10 -6.94 -0.44
CA ASP A 58 -2.02 -7.12 1.01
C ASP A 58 -1.24 -5.98 1.66
N LEU A 59 -1.86 -5.29 2.62
CA LEU A 59 -1.24 -4.15 3.29
C LEU A 59 0.03 -4.53 4.04
N LYS A 60 0.10 -5.78 4.53
CA LYS A 60 1.25 -6.27 5.28
C LYS A 60 2.46 -6.51 4.38
N GLU A 61 2.24 -7.09 3.20
CA GLU A 61 3.27 -7.26 2.18
C GLU A 61 3.78 -5.90 1.69
N LEU A 62 2.86 -4.97 1.40
CA LEU A 62 3.23 -3.61 1.00
C LEU A 62 4.05 -2.89 2.08
N ALA A 63 3.62 -2.96 3.34
CA ALA A 63 4.35 -2.37 4.45
C ALA A 63 5.74 -2.97 4.60
N THR A 64 5.87 -4.28 4.40
CA THR A 64 7.17 -4.98 4.43
C THR A 64 8.05 -4.53 3.27
N PHE A 65 7.50 -4.39 2.07
CA PHE A 65 8.21 -3.91 0.89
C PHE A 65 8.69 -2.45 1.01
N LEU A 66 7.89 -1.60 1.65
CA LEU A 66 8.23 -0.20 1.88
C LEU A 66 9.25 -0.04 3.01
N SER A 67 9.20 -0.89 4.03
CA SER A 67 10.15 -0.94 5.15
C SER A 67 11.46 -1.65 4.81
N ALA A 68 11.54 -2.33 3.67
CA ALA A 68 12.75 -2.95 3.13
C ALA A 68 13.60 -1.94 2.35
#